data_AF-A0A3D3UNR2-F1
#
_entry.id   AF-A0A3D3UNR2-F1
#
_cell.length_a   1.000
_cell.length_b   1.000
_cell.length_c   1.000
_cell.angle_alpha   90.00
_cell.angle_beta   90.00
_cell.angle_gamma   90.00
#
_symmetry.space_group_name_H-M   'P 1'
#
loop_
_entity.id
_entity.type
_entity.pdbx_description
1 polymer ?
#
loop_
_entity_poly.entity_id
_entity_poly.type
_entity_poly.pdbx_seq_one_letter_code
_entity_poly.pdbx_strand_id
1 'polypeptide(L)'
;MGMFSKLFGGSSRDKHSYVRIWSKNKEREIDQSNDLPMEELLFATSMWILSTFGDENSKDIVPKEMKGFVLDASQHYSGDATLFELGCYLYLQLDLWLFMNRPKRREVIVTDFADKFIELFTHALNIKDIAALFDERLCQYSKLSREGANTENYHYHLLQLIIRTRDNQLPASYDFEKHSLTIRGFTEETGLKFALVSWEKSKIPVLFDTVEKYCDLTG
;
A
#
# COMPACT_ATOMS: atom_id res chain seq x y z
N MET A 1 7.80 -19.71 -17.95
CA MET A 1 8.65 -18.51 -17.75
C MET A 1 7.75 -17.42 -17.20
N GLY A 2 7.83 -17.21 -15.89
CA GLY A 2 6.81 -16.53 -15.10
C GLY A 2 6.63 -15.05 -15.43
N MET A 3 5.38 -14.61 -15.43
CA MET A 3 4.95 -13.22 -15.62
C MET A 3 5.58 -12.27 -14.58
N PHE A 4 6.06 -12.81 -13.46
CA PHE A 4 6.67 -12.07 -12.36
C PHE A 4 8.13 -11.68 -12.62
N SER A 5 8.93 -12.44 -13.37
CA SER A 5 10.39 -12.19 -13.44
C SER A 5 10.83 -10.87 -14.11
N LYS A 6 9.90 -10.12 -14.73
CA LYS A 6 10.19 -8.85 -15.42
C LYS A 6 9.92 -7.59 -14.60
N LEU A 7 9.30 -7.69 -13.43
CA LEU A 7 8.81 -6.54 -12.67
C LEU A 7 9.70 -6.12 -11.49
N PHE A 8 10.77 -6.86 -11.18
CA PHE A 8 11.42 -6.79 -9.86
C PHE A 8 12.95 -6.64 -9.97
N GLY A 9 13.41 -5.39 -10.14
CA GLY A 9 14.81 -5.00 -9.94
C GLY A 9 15.03 -4.51 -8.51
N GLY A 10 16.04 -5.04 -7.80
CA GLY A 10 16.28 -4.72 -6.39
C GLY A 10 17.11 -3.46 -6.15
N SER A 11 16.69 -2.62 -5.19
CA SER A 11 17.50 -1.55 -4.61
C SER A 11 17.96 -1.90 -3.18
N SER A 12 19.05 -1.27 -2.71
CA SER A 12 19.82 -1.63 -1.51
C SER A 12 19.22 -1.18 -0.16
N ARG A 13 17.96 -0.71 -0.13
CA ARG A 13 17.29 -0.16 1.07
C ARG A 13 16.54 -1.18 1.93
N ASP A 14 16.50 -2.45 1.54
CA ASP A 14 15.68 -3.48 2.21
C ASP A 14 16.12 -3.85 3.63
N LYS A 15 17.26 -3.35 4.13
CA LYS A 15 17.85 -3.87 5.36
C LYS A 15 17.07 -3.57 6.65
N HIS A 16 16.02 -2.73 6.61
CA HIS A 16 15.28 -2.31 7.80
C HIS A 16 13.75 -2.47 7.76
N SER A 17 13.14 -2.90 6.65
CA SER A 17 11.69 -3.11 6.56
C SER A 17 11.37 -4.60 6.54
N TYR A 18 10.60 -5.05 7.53
CA TYR A 18 10.16 -6.43 7.63
C TYR A 18 9.27 -6.80 6.44
N VAL A 19 8.34 -5.91 6.05
CA VAL A 19 7.37 -6.18 4.97
C VAL A 19 8.08 -6.33 3.62
N ARG A 20 9.10 -5.52 3.34
CA ARG A 20 9.90 -5.66 2.11
C ARG A 20 10.68 -6.97 2.08
N ILE A 21 11.31 -7.34 3.20
CA ILE A 21 12.02 -8.62 3.33
C ILE A 21 11.05 -9.77 3.14
N TRP A 22 9.89 -9.72 3.78
CA TRP A 22 8.82 -10.70 3.64
C TRP A 22 8.39 -10.81 2.17
N SER A 23 8.13 -9.68 1.50
CA SER A 23 7.68 -9.66 0.11
C SER A 23 8.72 -10.29 -0.84
N LYS A 24 10.01 -9.99 -0.65
CA LYS A 24 11.11 -10.60 -1.43
C LYS A 24 11.28 -12.09 -1.18
N ASN A 25 11.08 -12.53 0.05
CA ASN A 25 11.14 -13.96 0.36
C ASN A 25 9.94 -14.71 -0.23
N LYS A 26 8.74 -14.13 -0.14
CA LYS A 26 7.52 -14.68 -0.72
C LYS A 26 7.61 -14.74 -2.25
N GLU A 27 8.22 -13.76 -2.90
CA GLU A 27 8.54 -13.80 -4.33
C GLU A 27 9.37 -15.03 -4.70
N ARG A 28 10.47 -15.29 -3.97
CA ARG A 28 11.32 -16.47 -4.21
C ARG A 28 10.60 -17.79 -3.96
N GLU A 29 9.71 -17.82 -2.99
CA GLU A 29 8.86 -18.98 -2.69
C GLU A 29 7.89 -19.26 -3.85
N ILE A 30 7.26 -18.22 -4.40
CA ILE A 30 6.40 -18.30 -5.58
C ILE A 30 7.16 -18.80 -6.80
N ASP A 31 8.39 -18.31 -7.03
CA ASP A 31 9.20 -18.77 -8.18
C ASP A 31 9.65 -20.23 -8.05
N GLN A 32 9.73 -20.76 -6.82
CA GLN A 32 10.15 -22.12 -6.52
C GLN A 32 8.99 -23.11 -6.41
N SER A 33 7.77 -22.62 -6.19
CA SER A 33 6.56 -23.42 -6.02
C SER A 33 5.64 -23.29 -7.22
N ASN A 34 5.21 -24.43 -7.78
CA ASN A 34 4.24 -24.42 -8.89
C ASN A 34 2.78 -24.35 -8.42
N ASP A 35 2.48 -24.52 -7.12
CA ASP A 35 1.12 -24.75 -6.60
C ASP A 35 0.79 -23.89 -5.36
N LEU A 36 0.99 -22.57 -5.43
CA LEU A 36 0.47 -21.69 -4.39
C LEU A 36 -1.03 -21.42 -4.57
N PRO A 37 -1.82 -21.39 -3.48
CA PRO A 37 -3.20 -20.95 -3.54
C PRO A 37 -3.31 -19.57 -4.19
N MET A 38 -4.31 -19.39 -5.04
CA MET A 38 -4.49 -18.16 -5.81
C MET A 38 -4.74 -16.93 -4.91
N GLU A 39 -5.33 -17.13 -3.73
CA GLU A 39 -5.51 -16.11 -2.69
C GLU A 39 -4.16 -15.64 -2.12
N GLU A 40 -3.22 -16.58 -1.94
CA GLU A 40 -1.87 -16.27 -1.47
C GLU A 40 -1.08 -15.49 -2.52
N LEU A 41 -1.24 -15.84 -3.80
CA LEU A 41 -0.66 -15.06 -4.91
C LEU A 41 -1.21 -13.63 -4.97
N LEU A 42 -2.52 -13.47 -4.75
CA LEU A 42 -3.16 -12.16 -4.71
C LEU A 42 -2.63 -11.29 -3.57
N PHE A 43 -2.56 -11.86 -2.36
CA PHE A 43 -2.00 -11.17 -1.20
C PHE A 43 -0.52 -10.81 -1.40
N ALA A 44 0.30 -11.76 -1.87
CA ALA A 44 1.72 -11.52 -2.15
C ALA A 44 1.93 -10.43 -3.20
N THR A 45 1.13 -10.41 -4.27
CA THR A 45 1.17 -9.36 -5.30
C THR A 45 0.84 -8.00 -4.72
N SER A 46 -0.16 -7.93 -3.84
CA SER A 46 -0.56 -6.69 -3.17
C SER A 46 0.54 -6.14 -2.26
N MET A 47 1.18 -7.02 -1.47
CA MET A 47 2.30 -6.64 -0.60
C MET A 47 3.55 -6.25 -1.38
N TRP A 48 3.79 -6.88 -2.54
CA TRP A 48 4.83 -6.41 -3.46
C TRP A 48 4.53 -5.00 -3.97
N ILE A 49 3.30 -4.76 -4.44
CA ILE A 49 2.87 -3.44 -4.91
C ILE A 49 3.12 -2.37 -3.83
N LEU A 50 2.74 -2.63 -2.58
CA LEU A 50 3.05 -1.74 -1.45
C LEU A 50 4.55 -1.55 -1.29
N SER A 51 5.31 -2.64 -1.32
CA SER A 51 6.77 -2.62 -1.22
C SER A 51 7.45 -1.85 -2.35
N THR A 52 6.79 -1.54 -3.46
CA THR A 52 7.40 -0.66 -4.48
C THR A 52 7.32 0.83 -4.14
N PHE A 53 6.49 1.24 -3.18
CA PHE A 53 6.42 2.64 -2.77
C PHE A 53 7.74 3.08 -2.14
N GLY A 54 8.30 4.23 -2.53
CA GLY A 54 9.59 4.70 -2.03
C GLY A 54 10.80 3.86 -2.47
N ASP A 55 10.61 2.86 -3.34
CA ASP A 55 11.71 2.14 -3.99
C ASP A 55 12.35 3.04 -5.07
N GLU A 56 13.67 2.96 -5.18
CA GLU A 56 14.40 3.77 -6.15
C GLU A 56 14.08 3.44 -7.61
N ASN A 57 13.54 2.24 -7.85
CA ASN A 57 13.19 1.72 -9.17
C ASN A 57 11.73 2.02 -9.57
N SER A 58 10.88 2.55 -8.69
CA SER A 58 9.48 2.91 -9.02
C SER A 58 9.35 4.24 -9.78
N LYS A 59 10.47 4.81 -10.24
CA LYS A 59 10.62 6.23 -10.63
C LYS A 59 10.40 6.54 -12.10
N ASP A 60 9.90 5.59 -12.89
CA ASP A 60 9.77 5.76 -14.34
C ASP A 60 8.74 6.82 -14.75
N ILE A 61 7.88 7.26 -13.83
CA ILE A 61 6.81 8.25 -14.08
C ILE A 61 7.13 9.63 -13.44
N VAL A 62 8.26 9.77 -12.74
CA VAL A 62 8.60 11.04 -12.06
C VAL A 62 9.40 11.95 -13.01
N PRO A 63 8.95 13.20 -13.27
CA PRO A 63 9.73 14.19 -14.02
C PRO A 63 11.15 14.32 -13.47
N LYS A 64 12.16 14.49 -14.35
CA LYS A 64 13.57 14.48 -13.93
C LYS A 64 13.86 15.52 -12.85
N GLU A 65 13.17 16.65 -12.91
CA GLU A 65 13.27 17.79 -11.99
C GLU A 65 12.73 17.46 -10.59
N MET A 66 11.81 16.50 -10.49
CA MET A 66 11.18 16.07 -9.25
C MET A 66 11.87 14.86 -8.61
N LYS A 67 12.79 14.19 -9.32
CA LYS A 67 13.45 12.97 -8.84
C LYS A 67 14.22 13.19 -7.54
N GLY A 68 14.86 14.35 -7.36
CA GLY A 68 15.59 14.69 -6.13
C GLY A 68 14.65 14.81 -4.91
N PHE A 69 13.52 15.49 -5.06
CA PHE A 69 12.53 15.64 -3.99
C PHE A 69 11.86 14.32 -3.62
N VAL A 70 11.52 13.49 -4.62
CA VAL A 70 10.97 12.15 -4.39
C VAL A 70 11.99 11.24 -3.72
N LEU A 71 13.27 11.34 -4.07
CA LEU A 71 14.36 10.58 -3.46
C LEU A 71 14.50 10.88 -1.96
N ASP A 72 14.47 12.16 -1.61
CA ASP A 72 14.59 12.65 -0.24
C ASP A 72 13.38 12.24 0.61
N ALA A 73 12.15 12.45 0.11
CA ALA A 73 10.94 11.97 0.77
C ALA A 73 10.98 10.43 0.97
N SER A 74 11.40 9.68 -0.05
CA SER A 74 11.49 8.22 0.04
C SER A 74 12.48 7.72 1.11
N GLN A 75 13.45 8.53 1.55
CA GLN A 75 14.34 8.14 2.65
C GLN A 75 13.60 8.10 3.99
N HIS A 76 12.68 9.03 4.22
CA HIS A 76 11.96 9.16 5.48
C HIS A 76 10.65 8.37 5.54
N TYR A 77 10.11 7.95 4.39
CA TYR A 77 8.78 7.33 4.28
C TYR A 77 8.82 5.94 3.60
N SER A 78 9.89 5.17 3.79
CA SER A 78 10.03 3.83 3.20
C SER A 78 9.86 2.67 4.19
N GLY A 79 9.61 2.99 5.47
CA GLY A 79 9.45 2.01 6.56
C GLY A 79 8.09 1.31 6.59
N ASP A 80 7.99 0.26 7.40
CA ASP A 80 6.78 -0.55 7.55
C ASP A 80 5.58 0.29 8.02
N ALA A 81 5.80 1.34 8.82
CA ALA A 81 4.72 2.21 9.25
C ALA A 81 4.05 2.94 8.08
N THR A 82 4.84 3.42 7.11
CA THR A 82 4.29 4.02 5.88
C THR A 82 3.56 2.97 5.02
N LEU A 83 4.13 1.76 4.92
CA LEU A 83 3.51 0.67 4.18
C LEU A 83 2.17 0.24 4.78
N PHE A 84 2.01 0.33 6.10
CA PHE A 84 0.74 0.07 6.78
C PHE A 84 -0.34 1.07 6.35
N GLU A 85 -0.05 2.38 6.39
CA GLU A 85 -1.02 3.41 6.02
C GLU A 85 -1.40 3.31 4.53
N LEU A 86 -0.42 3.03 3.66
CA LEU A 86 -0.68 2.74 2.24
C LEU A 86 -1.49 1.45 2.05
N GLY A 87 -1.26 0.44 2.88
CA GLY A 87 -1.99 -0.82 2.85
C GLY A 87 -3.46 -0.67 3.23
N CYS A 88 -3.77 0.15 4.22
CA CYS A 88 -5.15 0.50 4.58
C CYS A 88 -5.87 1.19 3.41
N TYR A 89 -5.19 2.10 2.72
CA TYR A 89 -5.74 2.75 1.52
C TYR A 89 -5.89 1.76 0.36
N LEU A 90 -4.91 0.87 0.14
CA LEU A 90 -4.97 -0.16 -0.90
C LEU A 90 -6.15 -1.10 -0.68
N TYR A 91 -6.40 -1.48 0.57
CA TYR A 91 -7.57 -2.28 0.94
C TYR A 91 -8.88 -1.59 0.55
N LEU A 92 -9.02 -0.30 0.87
CA LEU A 92 -10.21 0.47 0.47
C LEU A 92 -10.41 0.44 -1.06
N GLN A 93 -9.34 0.68 -1.82
CA GLN A 93 -9.40 0.67 -3.28
C GLN A 93 -9.82 -0.71 -3.81
N LEU A 94 -9.28 -1.79 -3.24
CA LEU A 94 -9.65 -3.17 -3.57
C LEU A 94 -11.13 -3.44 -3.26
N ASP A 95 -11.58 -3.05 -2.06
CA ASP A 95 -12.96 -3.25 -1.60
C ASP A 95 -13.97 -2.52 -2.50
N LEU A 96 -13.71 -1.25 -2.81
CA LEU A 96 -14.54 -0.45 -3.72
C LEU A 96 -14.58 -1.04 -5.13
N TRP A 97 -13.43 -1.46 -5.66
CA TRP A 97 -13.38 -2.07 -6.98
C TRP A 97 -14.16 -3.39 -7.03
N LEU A 98 -14.01 -4.25 -6.02
CA LEU A 98 -14.73 -5.52 -5.93
C LEU A 98 -16.24 -5.31 -5.78
N PHE A 99 -16.65 -4.31 -4.99
CA PHE A 99 -18.05 -3.93 -4.85
C PHE A 99 -18.68 -3.58 -6.21
N MET A 100 -17.97 -2.82 -7.04
CA MET A 100 -18.48 -2.37 -8.34
C MET A 100 -18.41 -3.46 -9.43
N ASN A 101 -17.35 -4.28 -9.44
CA ASN A 101 -17.03 -5.14 -10.59
C ASN A 101 -17.21 -6.64 -10.35
N ARG A 102 -17.05 -7.11 -9.10
CA ARG A 102 -17.07 -8.54 -8.73
C ARG A 102 -17.73 -8.76 -7.35
N PRO A 103 -18.96 -8.30 -7.10
CA PRO A 103 -19.57 -8.27 -5.75
C PRO A 103 -19.69 -9.66 -5.09
N LYS A 104 -19.85 -10.73 -5.89
CA LYS A 104 -19.92 -12.11 -5.39
C LYS A 104 -18.61 -12.62 -4.78
N ARG A 105 -17.48 -12.00 -5.13
CA ARG A 105 -16.13 -12.38 -4.66
C ARG A 105 -15.61 -11.45 -3.58
N ARG A 106 -16.24 -10.29 -3.41
CA ARG A 106 -15.83 -9.22 -2.50
C ARG A 106 -15.52 -9.75 -1.11
N GLU A 107 -16.51 -10.35 -0.44
CA GLU A 107 -16.38 -10.78 0.96
C GLU A 107 -15.22 -11.75 1.18
N VAL A 108 -15.07 -12.75 0.31
CA VAL A 108 -13.98 -13.74 0.41
C VAL A 108 -12.61 -13.08 0.26
N ILE A 109 -12.44 -12.26 -0.77
CA ILE A 109 -11.14 -11.63 -1.05
C ILE A 109 -10.77 -10.61 0.02
N VAL A 110 -11.70 -9.75 0.43
CA VAL A 110 -11.39 -8.68 1.39
C VAL A 110 -11.16 -9.23 2.79
N THR A 111 -11.90 -10.26 3.21
CA THR A 111 -11.70 -10.89 4.52
C THR A 111 -10.34 -11.58 4.59
N ASP A 112 -10.00 -12.40 3.60
CA ASP A 112 -8.68 -13.07 3.54
C ASP A 112 -7.52 -12.06 3.49
N PHE A 113 -7.68 -10.98 2.73
CA PHE A 113 -6.70 -9.90 2.71
C PHE A 113 -6.54 -9.26 4.09
N ALA A 114 -7.65 -8.88 4.75
CA ALA A 114 -7.62 -8.18 6.03
C ALA A 114 -6.90 -9.02 7.09
N ASP A 115 -7.23 -10.32 7.19
CA ASP A 115 -6.64 -11.24 8.16
C ASP A 115 -5.12 -11.33 7.98
N LYS A 116 -4.66 -11.60 6.75
CA LYS A 116 -3.22 -11.70 6.42
C LYS A 116 -2.49 -10.37 6.58
N PHE A 117 -3.15 -9.26 6.24
CA PHE A 117 -2.61 -7.92 6.39
C PHE A 117 -2.37 -7.58 7.86
N ILE A 118 -3.37 -7.79 8.72
CA ILE A 118 -3.28 -7.57 10.16
C ILE A 118 -2.19 -8.44 10.77
N GLU A 119 -2.13 -9.73 10.41
CA GLU A 119 -1.08 -10.64 10.87
C GLU A 119 0.31 -10.11 10.51
N LEU A 120 0.54 -9.80 9.22
CA LEU A 120 1.83 -9.34 8.74
C LEU A 120 2.29 -8.05 9.43
N PHE A 121 1.40 -7.07 9.59
CA PHE A 121 1.75 -5.79 10.21
C PHE A 121 1.82 -5.86 11.74
N THR A 122 1.14 -6.82 12.38
CA THR A 122 1.36 -7.12 13.80
C THR A 122 2.80 -7.55 14.04
N HIS A 123 3.34 -8.41 13.17
CA HIS A 123 4.75 -8.79 13.23
C HIS A 123 5.71 -7.66 12.86
N ALA A 124 5.41 -6.91 11.80
CA ALA A 124 6.31 -5.85 11.31
C ALA A 124 6.46 -4.68 12.29
N LEU A 125 5.35 -4.25 12.90
CA LEU A 125 5.32 -3.03 13.73
C LEU A 125 5.37 -3.29 15.22
N ASN A 126 5.11 -4.54 15.66
CA ASN A 126 5.03 -4.91 17.07
C ASN A 126 4.09 -4.00 17.90
N ILE A 127 2.98 -3.58 17.27
CA ILE A 127 1.92 -2.81 17.93
C ILE A 127 0.88 -3.80 18.46
N LYS A 128 0.46 -3.58 19.71
CA LYS A 128 -0.44 -4.49 20.43
C LYS A 128 -1.80 -4.71 19.75
N ASP A 129 -2.30 -3.70 19.03
CA ASP A 129 -3.64 -3.73 18.44
C ASP A 129 -3.66 -3.12 17.03
N ILE A 130 -2.98 -3.79 16.10
CA ILE A 130 -3.00 -3.43 14.67
C ILE A 130 -4.41 -3.55 14.08
N ALA A 131 -5.19 -4.53 14.53
CA ALA A 131 -6.57 -4.73 14.07
C ALA A 131 -7.43 -3.49 14.36
N ALA A 132 -7.40 -2.97 15.59
CA ALA A 132 -8.15 -1.76 15.92
C ALA A 132 -7.71 -0.53 15.11
N LEU A 133 -6.40 -0.38 14.84
CA LEU A 133 -5.90 0.70 13.98
C LEU A 133 -6.38 0.54 12.54
N PHE A 134 -6.35 -0.69 12.00
CA PHE A 134 -6.85 -0.99 10.67
C PHE A 134 -8.35 -0.66 10.55
N ASP A 135 -9.17 -1.13 11.51
CA ASP A 135 -10.60 -0.85 11.56
C ASP A 135 -10.90 0.65 11.70
N GLU A 136 -10.10 1.38 12.48
CA GLU A 136 -10.20 2.84 12.58
C GLU A 136 -10.01 3.50 11.20
N ARG A 137 -8.96 3.11 10.47
CA ARG A 137 -8.69 3.64 9.12
C ARG A 137 -9.84 3.34 8.17
N LEU A 138 -10.34 2.10 8.17
CA LEU A 138 -11.46 1.71 7.31
C LEU A 138 -12.73 2.47 7.64
N CYS A 139 -13.02 2.70 8.92
CA CYS A 139 -14.17 3.48 9.36
C CYS A 139 -14.10 4.93 8.84
N GLN A 140 -12.92 5.54 8.92
CA GLN A 140 -12.67 6.91 8.45
C GLN A 140 -12.77 7.03 6.93
N TYR A 141 -12.16 6.10 6.20
CA TYR A 141 -12.30 6.06 4.74
C TYR A 141 -13.75 5.82 4.32
N SER A 142 -14.46 4.90 4.98
CA SER A 142 -15.87 4.64 4.71
C SER A 142 -16.77 5.85 5.00
N LYS A 143 -16.40 6.68 5.98
CA LYS A 143 -17.07 7.96 6.23
C LYS A 143 -16.85 8.93 5.06
N LEU A 144 -15.61 9.11 4.61
CA LEU A 144 -15.29 9.93 3.43
C LEU A 144 -16.08 9.47 2.19
N SER A 145 -16.17 8.15 1.94
CA SER A 145 -16.93 7.60 0.82
C SER A 145 -18.40 8.00 0.87
N ARG A 146 -19.03 7.90 2.06
CA ARG A 146 -20.44 8.26 2.26
C ARG A 146 -20.70 9.76 2.12
N GLU A 147 -19.71 10.59 2.42
CA GLU A 147 -19.77 12.04 2.27
C GLU A 147 -19.50 12.51 0.82
N GLY A 148 -19.26 11.58 -0.11
CA GLY A 148 -19.00 11.91 -1.50
C GLY A 148 -17.61 12.48 -1.74
N ALA A 149 -16.63 12.12 -0.89
CA ALA A 149 -15.26 12.55 -1.05
C ALA A 149 -14.67 12.14 -2.40
N ASN A 150 -13.96 13.06 -3.04
CA ASN A 150 -13.21 12.80 -4.26
C ASN A 150 -11.82 12.22 -3.96
N THR A 151 -11.09 11.83 -5.01
CA THR A 151 -9.72 11.29 -4.90
C THR A 151 -8.77 12.23 -4.14
N GLU A 152 -8.91 13.55 -4.31
CA GLU A 152 -8.04 14.53 -3.65
C GLU A 152 -8.21 14.50 -2.13
N ASN A 153 -9.43 14.31 -1.63
CA ASN A 153 -9.69 14.16 -0.20
C ASN A 153 -9.03 12.89 0.36
N TYR A 154 -9.11 11.75 -0.34
CA TYR A 154 -8.42 10.53 0.08
C TYR A 154 -6.90 10.72 0.12
N HIS A 155 -6.33 11.31 -0.94
CA HIS A 155 -4.91 11.60 -1.01
C HIS A 155 -4.46 12.54 0.10
N TYR A 156 -5.26 13.58 0.39
CA TYR A 156 -4.98 14.50 1.47
C TYR A 156 -4.86 13.77 2.81
N HIS A 157 -5.86 12.97 3.19
CA HIS A 157 -5.83 12.26 4.48
C HIS A 157 -4.74 11.17 4.54
N LEU A 158 -4.53 10.44 3.44
CA LEU A 158 -3.44 9.47 3.34
C LEU A 158 -2.07 10.15 3.49
N LEU A 159 -1.86 11.32 2.89
CA LEU A 159 -0.61 12.07 3.06
C LEU A 159 -0.39 12.49 4.51
N GLN A 160 -1.44 12.95 5.20
CA GLN A 160 -1.35 13.29 6.63
C GLN A 160 -0.93 12.07 7.47
N LEU A 161 -1.47 10.89 7.16
CA LEU A 161 -1.10 9.64 7.81
C LEU A 161 0.36 9.27 7.53
N ILE A 162 0.78 9.27 6.25
CA ILE A 162 2.16 8.93 5.87
C ILE A 162 3.16 9.88 6.53
N ILE A 163 2.87 11.19 6.57
CA ILE A 163 3.78 12.17 7.20
C ILE A 163 4.01 11.88 8.68
N ARG A 164 3.02 11.33 9.39
CA ARG A 164 3.17 10.92 10.80
C ARG A 164 4.06 9.68 10.96
N THR A 165 4.29 8.93 9.89
CA THR A 165 5.15 7.74 9.89
C THR A 165 6.61 8.04 9.52
N ARG A 166 6.97 9.32 9.43
CA ARG A 166 8.33 9.80 9.15
C ARG A 166 9.34 9.08 10.02
N ASP A 167 10.46 8.66 9.43
CA ASP A 167 11.52 7.92 10.12
C ASP A 167 11.01 6.63 10.79
N ASN A 168 9.99 6.00 10.18
CA ASN A 168 9.31 4.82 10.67
C ASN A 168 8.67 4.99 12.05
N GLN A 169 8.19 6.20 12.37
CA GLN A 169 7.34 6.41 13.54
C GLN A 169 6.08 5.56 13.42
N LEU A 170 5.73 4.87 14.51
CA LEU A 170 4.63 3.92 14.53
C LEU A 170 3.29 4.63 14.24
N PRO A 171 2.40 4.00 13.44
CA PRO A 171 1.06 4.52 13.22
C PRO A 171 0.30 4.57 14.55
N ALA A 172 -0.56 5.59 14.67
CA ALA A 172 -1.36 5.83 15.86
C ALA A 172 -2.72 6.38 15.46
N SER A 173 -3.68 6.35 16.38
CA SER A 173 -5.01 6.90 16.15
C SER A 173 -4.95 8.34 15.65
N TYR A 174 -5.72 8.64 14.61
CA TYR A 174 -5.74 9.96 13.96
C TYR A 174 -7.12 10.24 13.42
N ASP A 175 -7.74 11.31 13.90
CA ASP A 175 -9.07 11.73 13.46
C ASP A 175 -8.98 12.63 12.23
N PHE A 176 -9.62 12.23 11.13
CA PHE A 176 -9.64 12.99 9.88
C PHE A 176 -10.29 14.36 10.03
N GLU A 177 -11.12 14.58 11.06
CA GLU A 177 -11.76 15.87 11.33
C GLU A 177 -10.87 16.83 12.14
N LYS A 178 -9.81 16.34 12.79
CA LYS A 178 -8.92 17.18 13.60
C LYS A 178 -7.83 17.77 12.70
N HIS A 179 -7.78 19.12 12.72
CA HIS A 179 -6.82 20.05 12.11
C HIS A 179 -5.62 19.43 11.35
N SER A 180 -5.44 19.91 10.12
CA SER A 180 -4.28 19.63 9.27
C SER A 180 -2.97 19.74 10.04
N LEU A 181 -2.09 18.74 9.90
CA LEU A 181 -0.73 18.91 10.39
C LEU A 181 -0.10 20.05 9.58
N THR A 182 0.50 21.01 10.29
CA THR A 182 1.40 21.96 9.66
C THR A 182 2.66 21.19 9.29
N ILE A 183 2.77 20.81 8.02
CA ILE A 183 3.93 20.09 7.50
C ILE A 183 5.13 21.04 7.57
N ARG A 184 6.29 20.53 8.01
CA ARG A 184 7.49 21.33 8.26
C ARG A 184 8.18 21.87 7.00
N GLY A 185 7.60 21.68 5.80
CA GLY A 185 8.06 22.31 4.57
C GLY A 185 7.21 21.93 3.34
N PHE A 186 6.87 22.94 2.52
CA PHE A 186 6.11 22.81 1.27
C PHE A 186 6.71 21.80 0.27
N THR A 187 8.03 21.63 0.29
CA THR A 187 8.78 20.77 -0.64
C THR A 187 8.64 19.29 -0.33
N GLU A 188 8.58 18.91 0.95
CA GLU A 188 8.45 17.51 1.40
C GLU A 188 7.06 16.97 1.08
N GLU A 189 6.01 17.75 1.39
CA GLU A 189 4.63 17.44 1.06
C GLU A 189 4.43 17.25 -0.45
N THR A 190 5.00 18.16 -1.25
CA THR A 190 4.92 18.10 -2.71
C THR A 190 5.59 16.83 -3.23
N GLY A 191 6.81 16.52 -2.77
CA GLY A 191 7.53 15.31 -3.16
C GLY A 191 6.75 14.03 -2.83
N LEU A 192 6.19 13.96 -1.62
CA LEU A 192 5.41 12.81 -1.18
C LEU A 192 4.09 12.66 -1.96
N LYS A 193 3.40 13.77 -2.24
CA LYS A 193 2.20 13.78 -3.07
C LYS A 193 2.48 13.26 -4.47
N PHE A 194 3.58 13.70 -5.09
CA PHE A 194 3.98 13.17 -6.39
C PHE A 194 4.31 11.67 -6.32
N ALA A 195 5.04 11.23 -5.30
CA ALA A 195 5.36 9.82 -5.10
C ALA A 195 4.08 8.96 -4.98
N LEU A 196 3.11 9.41 -4.19
CA LEU A 196 1.82 8.75 -4.01
C LEU A 196 1.03 8.66 -5.32
N VAL A 197 0.86 9.78 -6.03
CA VAL A 197 0.09 9.82 -7.28
C VAL A 197 0.77 8.98 -8.37
N SER A 198 2.10 9.04 -8.49
CA SER A 198 2.84 8.22 -9.46
C SER A 198 2.77 6.73 -9.12
N TRP A 199 2.89 6.37 -7.84
CA TRP A 199 2.72 5.00 -7.39
C TRP A 199 1.31 4.49 -7.68
N GLU A 200 0.28 5.25 -7.31
CA GLU A 200 -1.11 4.86 -7.54
C GLU A 200 -1.41 4.61 -9.02
N LYS A 201 -1.04 5.55 -9.89
CA LYS A 201 -1.24 5.45 -11.34
C LYS A 201 -0.52 4.26 -11.98
N SER A 202 0.61 3.84 -11.41
CA SER A 202 1.40 2.74 -11.97
C SER A 202 1.04 1.37 -11.39
N LYS A 203 0.59 1.31 -10.14
CA LYS A 203 0.45 0.04 -9.41
C LYS A 203 -0.98 -0.39 -9.17
N ILE A 204 -1.91 0.53 -8.93
CA ILE A 204 -3.32 0.16 -8.72
C ILE A 204 -3.93 -0.54 -9.95
N PRO A 205 -3.68 -0.09 -11.20
CA PRO A 205 -4.17 -0.83 -12.37
C PRO A 205 -3.63 -2.27 -12.44
N VAL A 206 -2.35 -2.48 -12.09
CA VAL A 206 -1.73 -3.82 -12.06
C VAL A 206 -2.38 -4.71 -11.01
N LEU A 207 -2.73 -4.16 -9.85
CA LEU A 207 -3.50 -4.90 -8.85
C LEU A 207 -4.85 -5.34 -9.41
N PHE A 208 -5.62 -4.41 -9.98
CA PHE A 208 -6.96 -4.71 -10.48
C PHE A 208 -6.95 -5.70 -11.65
N ASP A 209 -5.99 -5.61 -12.57
CA ASP A 209 -5.80 -6.61 -13.62
C ASP A 209 -5.50 -8.01 -13.03
N THR A 210 -4.80 -8.07 -11.90
CA THR A 210 -4.48 -9.33 -11.21
C THR A 210 -5.71 -9.88 -10.48
N VAL A 211 -6.45 -9.03 -9.77
CA VAL A 211 -7.72 -9.37 -9.10
C VAL A 211 -8.74 -9.87 -10.11
N GLU A 212 -8.85 -9.22 -11.27
CA GLU A 212 -9.76 -9.62 -12.33
C GLU A 212 -9.44 -11.02 -12.83
N LYS A 213 -8.18 -11.29 -13.18
CA LYS A 213 -7.73 -12.63 -13.58
C LYS A 213 -7.98 -13.68 -12.49
N TYR A 214 -7.77 -13.34 -11.22
CA TYR A 214 -8.08 -14.22 -10.10
C TYR A 214 -9.58 -14.58 -10.07
N CYS A 215 -10.45 -13.57 -10.20
CA CYS A 215 -11.90 -13.78 -10.18
C CYS A 215 -12.36 -14.64 -11.35
N ASP A 216 -11.74 -14.48 -12.52
CA ASP A 216 -12.09 -15.21 -13.74
C ASP A 216 -11.62 -16.68 -13.71
N LEU A 217 -10.54 -16.99 -12.99
CA LEU A 217 -10.02 -18.35 -12.85
C LEU A 217 -10.72 -19.18 -11.76
N THR A 218 -11.32 -18.50 -10.77
CA THR A 218 -11.96 -19.14 -9.62
C THR A 218 -13.49 -19.12 -9.70
N GLY A 219 -14.05 -18.46 -10.72
CA GLY A 219 -15.49 -18.26 -10.99
C GLY A 219 -16.08 -19.14 -12.06
#